data_AF-A0A2V3HVH0-F1
#
_entry.id   AF-A0A2V3HVH0-F1
#
_cell.length_a   1.000
_cell.length_b   1.000
_cell.length_c   1.000
_cell.angle_alpha   90.00
_cell.angle_beta   90.00
_cell.angle_gamma   90.00
#
_symmetry.space_group_name_H-M   'P 1'
#
loop_
_entity.id
_entity.type
_entity.pdbx_description
1 polymer ?
#
loop_
_entity_poly.entity_id
_entity_poly.type
_entity_poly.pdbx_seq_one_letter_code
_entity_poly.pdbx_strand_id
1 'polypeptide(L)' 'HVVFHEFDAVTIERPEKFGGNVIYNNFESLESDFAQKKLHPTDLKQAVGESLVKIVSPVREKLTLSDELSDLIKNSY' A
#
# COMPACT_ATOMS: atom_id res chain seq x y z
N HIS A 1 -4.96 -8.10 -4.77
CA HIS A 1 -6.40 -7.77 -4.68
C HIS A 1 -6.70 -6.55 -3.81
N VAL A 2 -6.22 -6.43 -2.57
CA VAL A 2 -6.60 -5.31 -1.68
C VAL A 2 -6.24 -3.92 -2.24
N VAL A 3 -4.99 -3.70 -2.66
CA VAL A 3 -4.53 -2.38 -3.11
C VAL A 3 -5.23 -1.92 -4.40
N PHE A 4 -5.30 -2.77 -5.42
CA PHE A 4 -5.98 -2.46 -6.70
C PHE A 4 -7.51 -2.47 -6.61
N HIS A 5 -8.09 -2.85 -5.47
CA HIS A 5 -9.51 -2.68 -5.21
C HIS A 5 -9.80 -1.27 -4.67
N GLU A 6 -8.96 -0.78 -3.77
CA GLU A 6 -9.11 0.55 -3.17
C GLU A 6 -8.62 1.68 -4.10
N PHE A 7 -7.61 1.40 -4.92
CA PHE A 7 -6.98 2.38 -5.81
C PHE A 7 -7.01 1.92 -7.26
N ASP A 8 -7.38 2.83 -8.16
CA ASP A 8 -7.37 2.60 -9.61
C ASP A 8 -5.95 2.38 -10.17
N ALA A 9 -4.93 2.91 -9.47
CA ALA A 9 -3.54 2.77 -9.87
C ALA A 9 -2.59 2.73 -8.66
N VAL A 10 -1.44 2.09 -8.86
CA VAL A 10 -0.33 2.04 -7.91
C VAL A 10 0.87 2.76 -8.50
N THR A 11 1.32 3.81 -7.82
CA THR A 11 2.55 4.52 -8.16
C THR A 11 3.73 3.92 -7.40
N ILE A 12 4.77 3.57 -8.15
CA ILE A 12 6.06 3.15 -7.62
C ILE A 12 7.01 4.33 -7.80
N GLU A 13 7.40 4.96 -6.71
CA GLU A 13 8.39 6.03 -6.72
C GLU A 13 9.80 5.43 -6.61
N ARG A 14 10.64 5.71 -7.60
CA ARG A 14 12.04 5.26 -7.60
C ARG A 14 12.95 6.26 -8.32
N PRO A 15 14.20 6.40 -7.88
CA PRO A 15 15.17 7.30 -8.52
C PRO A 15 15.31 7.06 -10.04
N GLU A 16 15.54 8.12 -10.81
CA GLU A 16 15.71 8.04 -12.28
C GLU A 16 16.78 7.04 -12.71
N LYS A 17 17.89 6.95 -11.96
CA LYS A 17 18.97 5.97 -12.20
C LYS A 17 18.53 4.50 -12.14
N PHE A 18 17.33 4.22 -11.61
CA PHE A 18 16.74 2.89 -11.52
C PHE A 18 15.48 2.72 -12.40
N GLY A 19 15.30 3.61 -13.38
CA GLY A 19 14.20 3.54 -14.34
C GLY A 19 13.02 4.47 -14.03
N GLY A 20 13.16 5.39 -13.06
CA GLY A 20 12.20 6.46 -12.76
C GLY A 20 10.84 5.98 -12.26
N ASN A 21 9.98 6.92 -11.85
CA ASN A 21 8.66 6.59 -11.32
C ASN A 21 7.81 5.84 -12.35
N VAL A 22 7.08 4.82 -11.90
CA VAL A 22 6.20 4.01 -12.74
C VAL A 22 4.81 3.97 -12.13
N ILE A 23 3.78 4.05 -12.97
CA ILE A 23 2.38 3.96 -12.57
C ILE A 23 1.78 2.70 -13.20
N TYR A 24 1.23 1.82 -12.37
CA TYR A 24 0.55 0.62 -12.80
C TYR A 24 -0.96 0.77 -12.60
N ASN A 25 -1.73 0.70 -13.67
CA ASN A 25 -3.19 0.85 -13.63
C ASN A 25 -3.94 -0.48 -13.42
N ASN A 26 -3.20 -1.59 -13.39
CA ASN A 26 -3.75 -2.92 -13.15
C ASN A 26 -2.68 -3.84 -12.57
N PHE A 27 -3.13 -4.95 -11.99
CA PHE A 27 -2.24 -5.90 -11.34
C PHE A 27 -1.35 -6.65 -12.34
N GLU A 28 -1.89 -6.97 -13.52
CA GLU A 28 -1.22 -7.77 -14.54
C GLU A 28 0.05 -7.08 -15.06
N SER A 29 0.00 -5.76 -15.26
CA SER A 29 1.16 -4.96 -15.67
C SER A 29 2.25 -4.93 -14.59
N LEU A 30 1.86 -4.79 -13.33
CA LEU A 30 2.78 -4.82 -12.19
C LEU A 30 3.43 -6.19 -12.03
N GLU A 31 2.63 -7.26 -12.13
CA GLU A 31 3.10 -8.64 -12.03
C GLU A 31 4.09 -8.96 -13.15
N SER A 32 3.77 -8.58 -14.40
CA SER A 32 4.64 -8.77 -15.55
C SER A 32 6.00 -8.09 -15.35
N ASP A 33 6.03 -6.83 -14.94
CA ASP A 33 7.30 -6.10 -14.77
C ASP A 33 8.11 -6.61 -13.56
N PHE A 34 7.43 -7.09 -12.51
CA PHE A 34 8.09 -7.77 -11.40
C PHE A 34 8.70 -9.11 -11.82
N ALA A 35 7.96 -9.94 -12.57
CA ALA A 35 8.43 -11.22 -13.08
C ALA A 35 9.61 -11.07 -14.05
N GLN A 36 9.61 -10.00 -14.86
CA GLN A 36 10.70 -9.64 -15.76
C GLN A 36 11.90 -8.97 -15.05
N LYS A 37 11.86 -8.82 -13.73
CA LYS A 37 12.88 -8.15 -12.90
C LYS A 37 13.13 -6.68 -13.29
N LYS A 38 12.16 -6.04 -13.95
CA LYS A 38 12.16 -4.59 -14.25
C LYS A 38 11.78 -3.75 -13.02
N LEU A 39 11.07 -4.36 -12.08
CA LEU A 39 10.69 -3.78 -10.80
C LEU A 39 11.46 -4.46 -9.66
N HIS A 40 12.16 -3.66 -8.84
CA HIS A 40 12.91 -4.19 -7.72
C HIS A 40 11.98 -4.55 -6.54
N PRO A 41 12.24 -5.64 -5.78
CA PRO A 41 11.42 -6.03 -4.64
C PRO A 41 11.27 -4.95 -3.57
N THR A 42 12.30 -4.12 -3.35
CA THR A 42 12.24 -3.03 -2.38
C THR A 42 11.23 -1.96 -2.79
N ASP A 43 11.27 -1.53 -4.05
CA ASP A 43 10.38 -0.49 -4.58
C ASP A 43 8.92 -0.96 -4.50
N LEU A 44 8.67 -2.23 -4.85
CA LEU A 44 7.35 -2.84 -4.74
C LEU A 44 6.86 -2.89 -3.28
N LYS A 45 7.70 -3.36 -2.36
CA LYS A 45 7.35 -3.44 -0.93
C LYS A 45 7.04 -2.07 -0.35
N GLN A 46 7.80 -1.05 -0.74
CA GLN A 46 7.59 0.32 -0.26
C GLN A 46 6.22 0.85 -0.73
N ALA A 47 5.93 0.81 -2.03
CA ALA A 47 4.67 1.35 -2.55
C ALA A 47 3.45 0.59 -2.01
N VAL A 48 3.54 -0.74 -1.86
CA VAL A 48 2.48 -1.53 -1.24
C VAL A 48 2.32 -1.17 0.23
N GLY A 49 3.43 -1.00 0.98
CA GLY A 49 3.40 -0.58 2.37
C GLY A 49 2.71 0.77 2.56
N GLU A 50 3.06 1.77 1.74
CA GLU A 50 2.43 3.08 1.74
C GLU A 50 0.93 3.01 1.41
N SER A 51 0.55 2.17 0.45
CA SER A 51 -0.85 1.94 0.10
C SER A 51 -1.63 1.31 1.26
N LEU A 52 -1.04 0.32 1.95
CA LEU A 52 -1.64 -0.30 3.12
C LEU A 52 -1.79 0.69 4.27
N VAL A 53 -0.80 1.56 4.50
CA VAL A 53 -0.90 2.62 5.50
C VAL A 53 -2.09 3.52 5.18
N LYS A 54 -2.25 3.97 3.93
CA LYS A 54 -3.40 4.80 3.52
C LYS A 54 -4.74 4.12 3.76
N ILE A 55 -4.84 2.82 3.48
CA ILE A 55 -6.06 2.02 3.71
C ILE A 55 -6.38 1.93 5.21
N VAL A 56 -5.37 1.77 6.06
CA VAL A 56 -5.55 1.56 7.51
C VAL A 56 -5.69 2.88 8.28
N SER A 57 -5.16 4.00 7.76
CA SER A 57 -5.18 5.31 8.43
C SER A 57 -6.56 5.74 8.94
N PRO A 58 -7.66 5.65 8.17
CA PRO A 58 -8.98 6.07 8.67
C PRO A 58 -9.48 5.25 9.86
N VAL A 59 -9.14 3.96 9.91
CA VAL A 59 -9.47 3.07 11.03
C VAL A 59 -8.63 3.47 12.24
N ARG A 60 -7.32 3.69 12.05
CA ARG A 60 -6.41 4.11 13.11
C ARG A 60 -6.85 5.43 13.74
N GLU A 61 -7.20 6.42 12.92
CA GLU A 61 -7.65 7.74 13.38
C GLU A 61 -8.94 7.64 14.19
N LYS A 62 -9.93 6.86 13.72
CA LYS A 62 -11.19 6.63 14.45
C LYS A 62 -10.98 5.91 15.78
N LEU A 63 -10.07 4.93 15.83
CA LEU A 63 -9.72 4.24 17.07
C LEU A 63 -9.02 5.15 18.07
N THR A 64 -8.16 6.08 17.61
CA THR A 64 -7.49 7.04 18.48
C THR A 64 -8.41 8.14 19.01
N LEU A 65 -9.46 8.50 18.27
CA LEU A 65 -10.43 9.52 18.67
C LEU A 65 -11.46 9.00 19.68
N SER A 66 -11.61 7.68 19.80
CA SER A 66 -12.65 7.06 20.64
C SER A 66 -12.04 6.17 21.71
N ASP A 67 -11.75 6.76 22.87
CA ASP A 67 -11.22 6.06 24.04
C ASP A 67 -12.10 4.86 24.44
N GLU A 68 -13.43 5.01 24.36
CA GLU A 68 -14.38 3.92 24.65
C GLU A 68 -14.20 2.70 23.73
N LEU A 69 -13.99 2.92 22.43
CA LEU A 69 -13.77 1.83 21.45
C LEU A 69 -12.42 1.16 21.67
N SER A 70 -11.39 1.96 21.95
CA SER A 70 -10.04 1.47 22.27
C SER A 70 -10.05 0.59 23.52
N ASP A 71 -10.75 1.03 24.56
CA ASP A 71 -10.82 0.31 25.83
C ASP A 71 -11.72 -0.94 25.74
N LEU A 72 -12.81 -0.89 24.97
CA LEU A 72 -13.64 -2.08 24.70
C LEU A 72 -12.81 -3.18 24.00
N ILE A 73 -12.02 -2.82 22.99
CA ILE A 73 -11.17 -3.77 22.27
C ILE A 73 -10.14 -4.38 23.23
N LYS A 74 -9.44 -3.57 24.03
CA LYS A 74 -8.43 -4.05 25.00
C LYS A 74 -9.01 -4.99 26.05
N ASN A 75 -10.23 -4.75 26.50
CA ASN A 75 -10.88 -5.54 27.55
C ASN A 75 -11.59 -6.80 27.02
N SER A 76 -11.71 -6.96 25.70
CA SER A 76 -12.33 -8.13 25.06
C SER A 76 -11.37 -9.27 24.73
N TYR A 77 -10.06 -9.02 24.85
CA TYR A 77 -8.96 -9.98 24.69
C TYR A 77 -8.23 -10.19 26.02
#